data_AF-A0A5N5L5T8-F1
#
_entry.id   AF-A0A5N5L5T8-F1
#
_cell.length_a   1.000
_cell.length_b   1.000
_cell.length_c   1.000
_cell.angle_alpha   90.00
_cell.angle_beta   90.00
_cell.angle_gamma   90.00
#
_symmetry.space_group_name_H-M   'P 1'
#
loop_
_entity.id
_entity.type
_entity.pdbx_description
1 polymer ?
#
loop_
_entity_poly.entity_id
_entity_poly.type
_entity_poly.pdbx_seq_one_letter_code
_entity_poly.pdbx_strand_id
1 'polypeptide(L)'
;MSKISTVKAFISLLAITVLAVPATSSTDSFVFGGCSQLKFTPGSPYESNVNLLLTSLVNSATFTTYSNFTVKSPTSQDTLYGLFQCRGDLSNGDCGRCVARAVSQLGTLCLDSSGGALQLEGCFVKYDNATFLGVEDKTEVLHKCGPLIGYDSDEMNRRDAMLDYLGTGDGSYKPFRVGGVGGVSSVAQCVQDLSANNNQNDEVEKTLAILIGLIAAVALLIVFLSFLRKACEKGKGGK
;
A
#
# COMPACT_ATOMS: atom_id res chain seq x y z
N MET A 1 76.04 -32.88 -5.75
CA MET A 1 75.10 -33.45 -4.77
C MET A 1 74.53 -32.32 -3.92
N SER A 2 73.21 -32.33 -3.80
CA SER A 2 72.29 -31.31 -3.30
C SER A 2 72.56 -30.78 -1.89
N LYS A 3 72.36 -29.47 -1.65
CA LYS A 3 71.74 -28.93 -0.42
C LYS A 3 70.87 -27.70 -0.73
N ILE A 4 69.67 -27.76 -0.16
CA ILE A 4 68.45 -26.98 -0.39
C ILE A 4 68.29 -25.92 0.71
N SER A 5 67.54 -24.84 0.42
CA SER A 5 66.84 -23.90 1.34
C SER A 5 67.71 -22.91 2.13
N THR A 6 67.47 -21.60 2.09
CA THR A 6 66.22 -21.01 2.61
C THR A 6 66.05 -19.58 2.07
N VAL A 7 65.16 -19.38 1.09
CA VAL A 7 64.60 -18.05 0.79
C VAL A 7 63.29 -17.97 1.58
N LYS A 8 63.25 -17.10 2.60
CA LYS A 8 62.01 -16.78 3.33
C LYS A 8 61.07 -16.03 2.38
N ALA A 9 60.21 -16.77 1.70
CA ALA A 9 59.05 -16.20 1.02
C ALA A 9 58.06 -15.73 2.10
N PHE A 10 58.01 -14.41 2.34
CA PHE A 10 56.91 -13.78 3.04
C PHE A 10 55.68 -13.87 2.12
N ILE A 11 54.89 -14.93 2.29
CA ILE A 11 53.54 -15.01 1.71
C ILE A 11 52.69 -14.04 2.52
N SER A 12 52.56 -12.82 2.01
CA SER A 12 51.53 -11.88 2.46
C SER A 12 50.18 -12.48 2.09
N LEU A 13 49.49 -13.01 3.09
CA LEU A 13 48.11 -13.47 2.97
C LEU A 13 47.23 -12.22 2.87
N LEU A 14 47.10 -11.66 1.67
CA LEU A 14 46.09 -10.65 1.38
C LEU A 14 44.74 -11.37 1.44
N ALA A 15 44.10 -11.35 2.61
CA ALA A 15 42.72 -11.73 2.74
C ALA A 15 41.92 -10.76 1.87
N ILE A 16 41.55 -11.20 0.67
CA ILE A 16 40.57 -10.52 -0.16
C ILE A 16 39.26 -10.66 0.61
N THR A 17 38.99 -9.68 1.47
CA THR A 17 37.64 -9.40 1.92
C THR A 17 36.89 -9.02 0.65
N VAL A 18 36.18 -9.98 0.08
CA VAL A 18 35.10 -9.68 -0.85
C VAL A 18 34.12 -8.86 -0.04
N LEU A 19 34.23 -7.53 -0.15
CA LEU A 19 33.12 -6.63 0.10
C LEU A 19 32.06 -7.10 -0.89
N ALA A 20 31.15 -7.95 -0.43
CA ALA A 20 29.86 -8.11 -1.08
C ALA A 20 29.28 -6.70 -1.07
N VAL A 21 29.44 -5.99 -2.20
CA VAL A 21 28.70 -4.77 -2.43
C VAL A 21 27.25 -5.23 -2.37
N PRO A 22 26.45 -4.85 -1.35
CA PRO A 22 25.03 -5.11 -1.45
C PRO A 22 24.60 -4.47 -2.75
N ALA A 23 23.97 -5.24 -3.64
CA ALA A 23 23.29 -4.67 -4.78
C ALA A 23 22.18 -3.79 -4.18
N THR A 24 22.48 -2.52 -3.92
CA THR A 24 21.49 -1.54 -3.53
C THR A 24 20.66 -1.33 -4.78
N SER A 25 19.55 -2.05 -4.91
CA SER A 25 18.53 -1.68 -5.87
C SER A 25 18.14 -0.24 -5.53
N SER A 26 18.36 0.66 -6.49
CA SER A 26 18.02 2.07 -6.36
C SER A 26 16.50 2.14 -6.18
N THR A 27 16.03 2.44 -4.96
CA THR A 27 14.61 2.59 -4.63
C THR A 27 13.99 3.85 -5.26
N ASP A 28 14.83 4.65 -5.90
CA ASP A 28 14.53 5.96 -6.45
C ASP A 28 14.58 6.06 -7.97
N SER A 29 14.84 4.93 -8.64
CA SER A 29 14.75 4.88 -10.09
C SER A 29 13.30 5.12 -10.53
N PHE A 30 13.14 5.99 -11.53
CA PHE A 30 11.85 6.33 -12.11
C PHE A 30 11.27 5.17 -12.92
N VAL A 31 10.00 4.84 -12.69
CA VAL A 31 9.27 3.80 -13.43
C VAL A 31 8.26 4.42 -14.38
N PHE A 32 7.29 5.18 -13.85
CA PHE A 32 6.34 5.96 -14.65
C PHE A 32 5.82 7.18 -13.87
N GLY A 33 5.24 8.12 -14.60
CA GLY A 33 4.53 9.26 -14.01
C GLY A 33 3.52 9.85 -14.99
N GLY A 34 2.48 10.48 -14.46
CA GLY A 34 1.42 11.09 -15.24
C GLY A 34 0.72 12.19 -14.46
N CYS A 35 0.20 13.18 -15.18
CA CYS A 35 -0.46 14.35 -14.63
C CYS A 35 -1.88 14.45 -15.16
N SER A 36 -2.79 15.01 -14.37
CA SER A 36 -4.14 15.27 -14.85
C SER A 36 -4.14 16.43 -15.85
N GLN A 37 -5.13 16.43 -16.74
CA GLN A 37 -5.29 17.49 -17.74
C GLN A 37 -5.77 18.80 -17.11
N LEU A 38 -6.49 18.70 -15.99
CA LEU A 38 -6.97 19.86 -15.26
C LEU A 38 -5.79 20.54 -14.56
N LYS A 39 -5.72 21.86 -14.68
CA LYS A 39 -4.73 22.69 -14.01
C LYS A 39 -5.40 23.63 -13.04
N PHE A 40 -4.75 23.86 -11.90
CA PHE A 40 -5.13 24.90 -10.96
C PHE A 40 -4.42 26.22 -11.31
N THR A 41 -4.88 27.32 -10.72
CA THR A 41 -4.25 28.63 -10.87
C THR A 41 -3.15 28.81 -9.82
N PRO A 42 -1.92 29.20 -10.18
CA PRO A 42 -0.87 29.53 -9.22
C PRO A 42 -1.31 30.64 -8.25
N GLY A 43 -0.93 30.53 -6.98
CA GLY A 43 -1.35 31.38 -5.87
C GLY A 43 -2.75 31.08 -5.32
N SER A 44 -3.44 30.05 -5.82
CA SER A 44 -4.79 29.71 -5.37
C SER A 44 -4.79 29.01 -4.00
N PRO A 45 -5.93 29.06 -3.27
CA PRO A 45 -6.12 28.20 -2.08
C PRO A 45 -5.95 26.71 -2.40
N TYR A 46 -6.28 26.29 -3.61
CA TYR A 46 -6.10 24.91 -4.07
C TYR A 46 -4.62 24.51 -4.08
N GLU A 47 -3.74 25.36 -4.61
CA GLU A 47 -2.29 25.11 -4.58
C GLU A 47 -1.79 24.94 -3.14
N SER A 48 -2.25 25.78 -2.21
CA SER A 48 -1.91 25.66 -0.79
C SER A 48 -2.35 24.31 -0.24
N ASN A 49 -3.54 23.84 -0.60
CA ASN A 49 -4.03 22.52 -0.19
C ASN A 49 -3.22 21.37 -0.82
N VAL A 50 -2.78 21.48 -2.07
CA VAL A 50 -1.87 20.51 -2.71
C VAL A 50 -0.55 20.44 -1.94
N ASN A 51 0.06 21.59 -1.63
CA ASN A 51 1.31 21.65 -0.88
C ASN A 51 1.18 21.06 0.53
N LEU A 52 0.07 21.33 1.22
CA LEU A 52 -0.25 20.74 2.53
C LEU A 52 -0.43 19.22 2.44
N LEU A 53 -1.13 18.74 1.43
CA LEU A 53 -1.33 17.31 1.18
C LEU A 53 0.01 16.60 0.94
N LEU A 54 0.81 17.09 -0.01
CA LEU A 54 2.10 16.50 -0.36
C LEU A 54 3.07 16.50 0.84
N THR A 55 3.08 17.59 1.62
CA THR A 55 3.87 17.67 2.87
C THR A 55 3.42 16.63 3.89
N SER A 56 2.10 16.42 4.02
CA SER A 56 1.53 15.42 4.93
C SER A 56 1.93 13.99 4.54
N LEU A 57 1.95 13.69 3.23
CA LEU A 57 2.43 12.40 2.71
C LEU A 57 3.89 12.16 3.08
N VAL A 58 4.77 13.14 2.84
CA VAL A 58 6.21 13.03 3.17
C VAL A 58 6.42 12.82 4.67
N ASN A 59 5.72 13.59 5.52
CA ASN A 59 5.83 13.48 6.97
C ASN A 59 5.30 12.15 7.51
N SER A 60 4.26 11.59 6.89
CA SER A 60 3.69 10.31 7.30
C SER A 60 4.58 9.13 6.89
N ALA A 61 5.26 9.23 5.74
CA ALA A 61 6.16 8.19 5.22
C ALA A 61 7.37 7.88 6.12
N THR A 62 7.69 8.74 7.10
CA THR A 62 8.72 8.45 8.10
C THR A 62 8.26 7.49 9.20
N PHE A 63 6.97 7.15 9.26
CA PHE A 63 6.39 6.31 10.31
C PHE A 63 5.59 5.12 9.80
N THR A 64 5.09 5.19 8.56
CA THR A 64 4.30 4.11 7.93
C THR A 64 4.70 3.94 6.47
N THR A 65 4.50 2.74 5.94
CA THR A 65 4.74 2.40 4.53
C THR A 65 3.55 2.70 3.63
N TYR A 66 2.39 3.02 4.20
CA TYR A 66 1.21 3.46 3.48
C TYR A 66 0.40 4.46 4.32
N SER A 67 -0.13 5.48 3.67
CA SER A 67 -1.14 6.36 4.24
C SER A 67 -1.91 7.05 3.13
N ASN A 68 -3.12 7.51 3.46
CA ASN A 68 -3.91 8.38 2.61
C ASN A 68 -4.42 9.59 3.41
N PHE A 69 -4.68 10.67 2.69
CA PHE A 69 -5.16 11.92 3.24
C PHE A 69 -6.26 12.49 2.34
N THR A 70 -7.20 13.19 2.96
CA THR A 70 -8.22 13.96 2.25
C THR A 70 -8.23 15.38 2.80
N VAL A 71 -7.97 16.36 1.93
CA VAL A 71 -8.12 17.78 2.25
C VAL A 71 -9.48 18.21 1.71
N LYS A 72 -10.46 18.35 2.61
CA LYS A 72 -11.82 18.75 2.24
C LYS A 72 -11.87 20.25 1.92
N SER A 73 -12.61 20.59 0.87
CA SER A 73 -12.94 21.97 0.52
C SER A 73 -14.47 22.18 0.49
N PRO A 74 -15.00 23.40 0.71
CA PRO A 74 -16.44 23.66 0.60
C PRO A 74 -17.03 23.30 -0.77
N THR A 75 -16.21 23.39 -1.81
CA THR A 75 -16.49 22.96 -3.18
C THR A 75 -15.95 21.55 -3.39
N SER A 76 -16.77 20.65 -3.92
CA SER A 76 -16.35 19.27 -4.18
C SER A 76 -15.17 19.18 -5.17
N GLN A 77 -15.10 20.11 -6.13
CA GLN A 77 -14.03 20.19 -7.14
C GLN A 77 -12.66 20.57 -6.57
N ASP A 78 -12.62 21.14 -5.35
CA ASP A 78 -11.38 21.53 -4.67
C ASP A 78 -11.01 20.57 -3.53
N THR A 79 -11.80 19.50 -3.34
CA THR A 79 -11.43 18.44 -2.41
C THR A 79 -10.29 17.63 -3.02
N LEU A 80 -9.25 17.40 -2.24
CA LEU A 80 -8.03 16.74 -2.67
C LEU A 80 -7.86 15.42 -1.95
N TYR A 81 -7.55 14.39 -2.72
CA TYR A 81 -7.23 13.06 -2.24
C TYR A 81 -5.77 12.78 -2.53
N GLY A 82 -5.07 12.15 -1.59
CA GLY A 82 -3.69 11.73 -1.82
C GLY A 82 -3.36 10.48 -1.05
N LEU A 83 -2.46 9.67 -1.61
CA LEU A 83 -1.87 8.53 -0.93
C LEU A 83 -0.40 8.37 -1.31
N PHE A 84 0.30 7.62 -0.47
CA PHE A 84 1.56 7.00 -0.85
C PHE A 84 1.56 5.53 -0.46
N GLN A 85 2.32 4.73 -1.20
CA GLN A 85 2.55 3.33 -0.93
C GLN A 85 4.02 3.03 -1.19
N CYS A 86 4.78 2.72 -0.15
CA CYS A 86 6.13 2.21 -0.26
C CYS A 86 6.12 0.70 -0.56
N ARG A 87 7.22 0.22 -1.13
CA ARG A 87 7.46 -1.21 -1.29
C ARG A 87 7.51 -1.87 0.09
N GLY A 88 6.83 -3.01 0.25
CA GLY A 88 6.56 -3.59 1.57
C GLY A 88 7.78 -4.12 2.34
N ASP A 89 8.95 -4.20 1.72
CA ASP A 89 10.23 -4.58 2.30
C ASP A 89 11.09 -3.39 2.77
N LEU A 90 10.64 -2.14 2.57
CA LEU A 90 11.41 -0.95 2.93
C LEU A 90 11.27 -0.60 4.41
N SER A 91 12.38 -0.10 4.98
CA SER A 91 12.33 0.59 6.27
C SER A 91 11.58 1.92 6.14
N ASN A 92 11.02 2.43 7.25
CA ASN A 92 10.39 3.75 7.26
C ASN A 92 11.35 4.88 6.82
N GLY A 93 12.65 4.75 7.11
CA GLY A 93 13.65 5.72 6.66
C GLY A 93 13.84 5.71 5.14
N ASP A 94 13.85 4.52 4.52
CA ASP A 94 13.93 4.38 3.07
C ASP A 94 12.63 4.81 2.38
N CYS A 95 11.49 4.47 3.00
CA CYS A 95 10.17 4.90 2.55
C CYS A 95 10.05 6.42 2.52
N GLY A 96 10.37 7.10 3.63
CA GLY A 96 10.35 8.56 3.71
C GLY A 96 11.24 9.23 2.66
N ARG A 97 12.45 8.69 2.44
CA ARG A 97 13.35 9.19 1.38
C ARG A 97 12.77 9.00 -0.02
N CYS A 98 12.17 7.83 -0.30
CA CYS A 98 11.54 7.57 -1.59
C CYS A 98 10.37 8.52 -1.83
N VAL A 99 9.46 8.66 -0.87
CA VAL A 99 8.27 9.51 -0.98
C VAL A 99 8.65 10.98 -1.15
N ALA A 100 9.63 11.48 -0.38
CA ALA A 100 10.14 12.84 -0.55
C ALA A 100 10.67 13.09 -1.97
N ARG A 101 11.38 12.12 -2.55
CA ARG A 101 11.89 12.22 -3.91
C ARG A 101 10.78 12.13 -4.95
N ALA A 102 9.81 11.24 -4.77
CA ALA A 102 8.64 11.14 -5.65
C ALA A 102 7.84 12.46 -5.68
N VAL A 103 7.59 13.05 -4.51
CA VAL A 103 6.93 14.36 -4.38
C VAL A 103 7.74 15.48 -5.05
N SER A 104 9.06 15.50 -4.86
CA SER A 104 9.92 16.47 -5.54
C SER A 104 9.86 16.34 -7.06
N GLN A 105 9.86 15.11 -7.60
CA GLN A 105 9.75 14.89 -9.04
C GLN A 105 8.35 15.26 -9.57
N LEU A 106 7.29 14.95 -8.83
CA LEU A 106 5.92 15.38 -9.15
C LEU A 106 5.83 16.89 -9.31
N GLY A 107 6.45 17.66 -8.41
CA GLY A 107 6.48 19.13 -8.50
C GLY A 107 7.12 19.65 -9.79
N THR A 108 8.06 18.91 -10.38
CA THR A 108 8.68 19.27 -11.67
C THR A 108 7.95 18.71 -12.88
N LEU A 109 7.34 17.53 -12.75
CA LEU A 109 6.65 16.82 -13.84
C LEU A 109 5.24 17.36 -14.07
N CYS A 110 4.52 17.64 -12.98
CA CYS A 110 3.10 17.99 -12.98
C CYS A 110 2.88 19.44 -12.55
N LEU A 111 3.51 20.37 -13.28
CA LEU A 111 3.37 21.81 -13.05
C LEU A 111 1.90 22.25 -13.13
N ASP A 112 1.43 22.84 -12.03
CA ASP A 112 0.09 23.37 -11.83
C ASP A 112 -1.04 22.35 -12.05
N SER A 113 -0.75 21.05 -12.06
CA SER A 113 -1.75 20.02 -12.34
C SER A 113 -2.56 19.68 -11.10
N SER A 114 -3.88 19.57 -11.26
CA SER A 114 -4.81 19.23 -10.18
C SER A 114 -4.63 17.81 -9.65
N GLY A 115 -3.95 16.95 -10.39
CA GLY A 115 -3.63 15.58 -9.99
C GLY A 115 -2.31 15.10 -10.60
N GLY A 116 -1.64 14.20 -9.92
CA GLY A 116 -0.38 13.64 -10.36
C GLY A 116 -0.14 12.28 -9.72
N ALA A 117 0.41 11.36 -10.50
CA ALA A 117 0.83 10.04 -10.04
C ALA A 117 2.27 9.79 -10.47
N LEU A 118 3.07 9.22 -9.58
CA LEU A 118 4.46 8.89 -9.86
C LEU A 118 4.88 7.62 -9.13
N GLN A 119 5.45 6.70 -9.89
CA GLN A 119 6.01 5.44 -9.42
C GLN A 119 7.54 5.48 -9.54
N LEU A 120 8.20 5.34 -8.40
CA LEU A 120 9.60 4.95 -8.29
C LEU A 120 9.68 3.45 -7.93
N GLU A 121 10.84 2.83 -8.11
CA GLU A 121 11.10 1.44 -7.72
C GLU A 121 10.72 1.12 -6.25
N GLY A 122 10.82 2.10 -5.36
CA GLY A 122 10.55 1.95 -3.93
C GLY A 122 9.20 2.49 -3.46
N CYS A 123 8.49 3.30 -4.25
CA CYS A 123 7.26 3.93 -3.78
C CYS A 123 6.39 4.48 -4.90
N PHE A 124 5.09 4.54 -4.62
CA PHE A 124 4.06 5.17 -5.41
C PHE A 124 3.51 6.38 -4.65
N VAL A 125 3.31 7.50 -5.33
CA VAL A 125 2.61 8.68 -4.80
C VAL A 125 1.56 9.10 -5.80
N LYS A 126 0.33 9.33 -5.33
CA LYS A 126 -0.77 9.84 -6.15
C LYS A 126 -1.55 10.89 -5.41
N TYR A 127 -1.89 11.97 -6.09
CA TYR A 127 -2.90 12.93 -5.64
C TYR A 127 -3.82 13.30 -6.80
N ASP A 128 -5.07 13.64 -6.50
CA ASP A 128 -6.07 14.06 -7.49
C ASP A 128 -7.23 14.79 -6.79
N ASN A 129 -7.99 15.61 -7.52
CA ASN A 129 -9.29 16.10 -7.06
C ASN A 129 -10.45 15.19 -7.47
N ALA A 130 -10.23 14.27 -8.41
CA ALA A 130 -11.15 13.18 -8.65
C ALA A 130 -11.01 12.12 -7.55
N THR A 131 -12.14 11.59 -7.05
CA THR A 131 -12.12 10.52 -6.05
C THR A 131 -11.54 9.23 -6.67
N PHE A 132 -10.48 8.70 -6.06
CA PHE A 132 -9.89 7.42 -6.46
C PHE A 132 -9.66 6.45 -5.29
N LEU A 133 -9.72 6.93 -4.04
CA LEU A 133 -9.47 6.09 -2.87
C LEU A 133 -10.52 4.97 -2.75
N GLY A 134 -10.06 3.73 -2.68
CA GLY A 134 -10.93 2.56 -2.55
C GLY A 134 -11.69 2.19 -3.83
N VAL A 135 -11.33 2.78 -4.97
CA VAL A 135 -11.92 2.47 -6.27
C VAL A 135 -11.00 1.52 -7.02
N GLU A 136 -11.51 0.35 -7.38
CA GLU A 136 -10.75 -0.62 -8.17
C GLU A 136 -10.49 -0.08 -9.59
N ASP A 137 -9.21 0.00 -9.97
CA ASP A 137 -8.78 0.39 -11.30
C ASP A 137 -7.71 -0.59 -11.80
N LYS A 138 -8.02 -1.32 -12.88
CA LYS A 138 -7.14 -2.32 -13.51
C LYS A 138 -6.55 -1.82 -14.83
N THR A 139 -6.63 -0.52 -15.09
CA THR A 139 -6.10 0.06 -16.31
C THR A 139 -4.57 -0.13 -16.35
N GLU A 140 -4.07 -0.70 -17.43
CA GLU A 140 -2.63 -0.93 -17.60
C GLU A 140 -1.91 0.39 -17.90
N VAL A 141 -1.01 0.80 -17.00
CA VAL A 141 -0.25 2.07 -17.13
C VAL A 141 1.09 1.86 -17.84
N LEU A 142 1.79 0.76 -17.54
CA LEU A 142 3.09 0.45 -18.11
C LEU A 142 3.28 -1.06 -18.18
N HIS A 143 3.73 -1.55 -19.33
CA HIS A 143 4.22 -2.90 -19.52
C HIS A 143 5.54 -2.89 -20.27
N LYS A 144 6.54 -3.57 -19.70
CA LYS A 144 7.89 -3.61 -20.25
C LYS A 144 8.44 -5.03 -20.17
N CYS A 145 8.91 -5.53 -21.31
CA CYS A 145 9.55 -6.84 -21.42
C CYS A 145 11.07 -6.70 -21.49
N GLY A 146 11.77 -7.70 -20.97
CA GLY A 146 13.20 -7.87 -21.18
C GLY A 146 13.53 -8.28 -22.63
N PRO A 147 14.82 -8.31 -23.01
CA PRO A 147 15.22 -8.83 -24.31
C PRO A 147 14.84 -10.30 -24.45
N LEU A 148 14.59 -10.72 -25.69
CA LEU A 148 14.37 -12.13 -26.01
C LEU A 148 15.66 -12.91 -25.78
N ILE A 149 15.72 -13.58 -24.63
CA ILE A 149 16.68 -14.64 -24.33
C ILE A 149 16.12 -15.96 -24.87
N GLY A 150 17.00 -16.89 -25.24
CA GLY A 150 16.63 -18.18 -25.84
C GLY A 150 15.58 -18.95 -25.03
N TYR A 151 14.93 -19.91 -25.68
CA TYR A 151 13.88 -20.71 -25.05
C TYR A 151 14.48 -21.74 -24.09
N ASP A 152 14.30 -21.51 -22.79
CA ASP A 152 14.57 -22.47 -21.73
C ASP A 152 13.25 -22.83 -21.03
N SER A 153 12.75 -24.03 -21.27
CA SER A 153 11.47 -24.49 -20.73
C SER A 153 11.43 -24.49 -19.21
N ASP A 154 12.56 -24.76 -18.55
CA ASP A 154 12.62 -24.86 -17.09
C ASP A 154 12.49 -23.47 -16.46
N GLU A 155 13.15 -22.46 -17.04
CA GLU A 155 13.01 -21.06 -16.60
C GLU A 155 11.60 -20.50 -16.86
N MET A 156 10.96 -20.86 -17.98
CA MET A 156 9.57 -20.47 -18.24
C MET A 156 8.60 -21.11 -17.23
N ASN A 157 8.76 -22.41 -16.94
CA ASN A 157 7.96 -23.11 -15.93
C ASN A 157 8.16 -22.50 -14.53
N ARG A 158 9.40 -22.15 -14.18
CA ARG A 158 9.73 -21.43 -12.94
C ARG A 158 9.03 -20.08 -12.85
N ARG A 159 9.04 -19.30 -13.93
CA ARG A 159 8.31 -18.02 -13.99
C ARG A 159 6.82 -18.23 -13.83
N ASP A 160 6.21 -19.16 -14.54
CA ASP A 160 4.76 -19.36 -14.51
C ASP A 160 4.30 -19.81 -13.11
N ALA A 161 5.08 -20.67 -12.45
CA ALA A 161 4.85 -21.04 -11.05
C ALA A 161 4.95 -19.84 -10.09
N MET A 162 5.88 -18.90 -10.34
CA MET A 162 6.00 -17.67 -9.55
C MET A 162 4.83 -16.70 -9.78
N LEU A 163 4.33 -16.58 -11.01
CA LEU A 163 3.17 -15.75 -11.31
C LEU A 163 1.90 -16.30 -10.65
N ASP A 164 1.71 -17.62 -10.66
CA ASP A 164 0.62 -18.29 -9.94
C ASP A 164 0.71 -18.06 -8.43
N TYR A 165 1.91 -18.18 -7.85
CA TYR A 165 2.15 -17.86 -6.43
C TYR A 165 1.78 -16.41 -6.08
N LEU A 166 2.14 -15.45 -6.94
CA LEU A 166 1.80 -14.05 -6.69
C LEU A 166 0.29 -13.79 -6.79
N GLY A 167 -0.41 -14.47 -7.69
CA GLY A 167 -1.86 -14.33 -7.91
C GLY A 167 -2.75 -15.07 -6.90
N THR A 168 -2.23 -16.03 -6.15
CA THR A 168 -3.04 -16.91 -5.28
C THR A 168 -3.38 -16.27 -3.93
N GLY A 169 -4.66 -16.03 -3.63
CA GLY A 169 -5.09 -15.66 -2.29
C GLY A 169 -5.08 -16.87 -1.35
N ASP A 170 -4.27 -16.85 -0.27
CA ASP A 170 -4.31 -17.85 0.81
C ASP A 170 -5.40 -17.53 1.86
N GLY A 171 -6.38 -16.69 1.48
CA GLY A 171 -7.37 -16.10 2.38
C GLY A 171 -6.81 -15.02 3.31
N SER A 172 -5.49 -14.75 3.28
CA SER A 172 -4.86 -13.66 4.03
C SER A 172 -4.66 -12.45 3.12
N TYR A 173 -5.09 -11.28 3.58
CA TYR A 173 -4.79 -10.03 2.90
C TYR A 173 -3.31 -9.70 3.02
N LYS A 174 -2.58 -9.87 1.93
CA LYS A 174 -1.15 -9.58 1.81
C LYS A 174 -0.93 -8.61 0.64
N PRO A 175 -0.84 -7.30 0.91
CA PRO A 175 -0.71 -6.30 -0.14
C PRO A 175 0.67 -6.32 -0.80
N PHE A 176 1.68 -6.95 -0.18
CA PHE A 176 3.02 -7.07 -0.74
C PHE A 176 3.47 -8.54 -0.69
N ARG A 177 3.97 -9.04 -1.82
CA ARG A 177 4.40 -10.43 -1.99
C ARG A 177 5.70 -10.47 -2.77
N VAL A 178 6.59 -11.33 -2.32
CA VAL A 178 7.87 -11.61 -2.97
C VAL A 178 8.00 -13.12 -3.16
N GLY A 179 8.49 -13.53 -4.33
CA GLY A 179 8.72 -14.91 -4.68
C GLY A 179 10.09 -15.06 -5.34
N GLY A 180 10.69 -16.24 -5.20
CA GLY A 180 11.93 -16.57 -5.87
C GLY A 180 12.11 -18.07 -6.04
N VAL A 181 12.49 -18.50 -7.24
CA VAL A 181 12.84 -19.89 -7.54
C VAL A 181 13.97 -19.94 -8.55
N GLY A 182 15.07 -20.59 -8.19
CA GLY A 182 16.28 -20.59 -9.04
C GLY A 182 16.76 -19.16 -9.32
N GLY A 183 16.96 -18.83 -10.60
CA GLY A 183 17.34 -17.49 -11.07
C GLY A 183 16.18 -16.50 -11.24
N VAL A 184 14.94 -16.92 -10.99
CA VAL A 184 13.74 -16.09 -11.16
C VAL A 184 13.36 -15.45 -9.83
N SER A 185 13.14 -14.13 -9.83
CA SER A 185 12.57 -13.37 -8.71
C SER A 185 11.31 -12.66 -9.17
N SER A 186 10.33 -12.55 -8.28
CA SER A 186 9.02 -11.95 -8.59
C SER A 186 8.53 -11.11 -7.41
N VAL A 187 7.83 -10.02 -7.72
CA VAL A 187 7.24 -9.12 -6.73
C VAL A 187 5.85 -8.73 -7.21
N ALA A 188 4.86 -8.72 -6.31
CA ALA A 188 3.55 -8.15 -6.56
C ALA A 188 3.18 -7.22 -5.39
N GLN A 189 2.57 -6.09 -5.73
CA GLN A 189 2.08 -5.14 -4.73
C GLN A 189 0.73 -4.56 -5.13
N CYS A 190 -0.23 -4.60 -4.20
CA CYS A 190 -1.48 -3.84 -4.26
C CYS A 190 -1.33 -2.54 -3.46
N VAL A 191 -1.91 -1.45 -3.96
CA VAL A 191 -2.07 -0.24 -3.15
C VAL A 191 -3.12 -0.53 -2.07
N GLN A 192 -2.81 -0.17 -0.83
CA GLN A 192 -3.59 -0.55 0.35
C GLN A 192 -4.88 0.26 0.56
N ASP A 193 -5.26 1.12 -0.38
CA ASP A 193 -6.56 1.81 -0.37
C ASP A 193 -7.70 0.87 -0.80
N LEU A 194 -7.37 -0.19 -1.53
CA LEU A 194 -8.28 -1.27 -1.85
C LEU A 194 -8.40 -2.21 -0.64
N SER A 195 -9.56 -2.18 0.02
CA SER A 195 -9.89 -3.15 1.06
C SER A 195 -9.88 -4.57 0.49
N ALA A 196 -9.49 -5.55 1.32
CA ALA A 196 -9.58 -6.98 1.02
C ALA A 196 -10.99 -7.46 0.64
N ASN A 197 -12.01 -6.62 0.85
CA ASN A 197 -13.38 -6.86 0.44
C ASN A 197 -14.09 -5.52 0.22
N ASN A 198 -14.54 -5.25 -1.00
CA ASN A 198 -15.63 -4.29 -1.26
C ASN A 198 -17.01 -4.78 -0.72
N ASN A 199 -17.00 -5.60 0.34
CA ASN A 199 -18.17 -5.99 1.12
C ASN A 199 -18.05 -5.48 2.57
N GLN A 200 -17.48 -4.29 2.75
CA GLN A 200 -17.43 -3.61 4.05
C GLN A 200 -18.66 -2.75 4.33
N ASN A 201 -19.78 -2.99 3.62
CA ASN A 201 -21.11 -2.64 4.12
C ASN A 201 -21.60 -3.66 5.17
N ASP A 202 -20.99 -4.84 5.26
CA ASP A 202 -21.44 -5.90 6.16
C ASP A 202 -21.14 -5.62 7.63
N GLU A 203 -20.09 -4.86 7.99
CA GLU A 203 -19.67 -4.74 9.40
C GLU A 203 -20.53 -3.75 10.19
N VAL A 204 -20.91 -2.64 9.54
CA VAL A 204 -21.86 -1.66 10.08
C VAL A 204 -23.29 -2.23 10.06
N GLU A 205 -23.68 -2.96 9.01
CA GLU A 205 -24.99 -3.64 8.96
C GLU A 205 -25.10 -4.79 9.98
N LYS A 206 -24.04 -5.58 10.21
CA LYS A 206 -24.01 -6.62 11.26
C LYS A 206 -24.12 -6.00 12.66
N THR A 207 -23.40 -4.90 12.91
CA THR A 207 -23.47 -4.20 14.20
C THR A 207 -24.85 -3.57 14.42
N LEU A 208 -25.45 -2.99 13.37
CA LEU A 208 -26.82 -2.45 13.44
C LEU A 208 -27.86 -3.56 13.68
N ALA A 209 -27.73 -4.71 13.02
CA ALA A 209 -28.61 -5.86 13.22
C ALA A 209 -28.54 -6.41 14.64
N ILE A 210 -27.34 -6.51 15.24
CA ILE A 210 -27.17 -6.93 16.64
C ILE A 210 -27.82 -5.91 17.60
N LEU A 211 -27.65 -4.61 17.34
CA LEU A 211 -28.22 -3.56 18.18
C LEU A 211 -29.76 -3.56 18.13
N ILE A 212 -30.34 -3.68 16.94
CA ILE A 212 -31.81 -3.80 16.76
C ILE A 212 -32.33 -5.06 17.46
N GLY A 213 -31.62 -6.20 17.33
CA GLY A 213 -31.97 -7.45 17.99
C GLY A 213 -31.99 -7.33 19.52
N LEU A 214 -30.98 -6.69 20.11
CA LEU A 214 -30.91 -6.44 21.55
C LEU A 214 -32.06 -5.56 22.04
N ILE A 215 -32.39 -4.48 21.32
CA ILE A 215 -33.48 -3.57 21.68
C ILE A 215 -34.83 -4.31 21.65
N ALA A 216 -35.07 -5.11 20.61
CA ALA A 216 -36.30 -5.90 20.48
C ALA A 216 -36.44 -6.95 21.60
N ALA A 217 -35.35 -7.63 21.95
CA ALA A 217 -35.35 -8.62 23.03
C ALA A 217 -35.65 -7.99 24.40
N VAL A 218 -35.05 -6.82 24.70
CA VAL A 218 -35.32 -6.08 25.94
C VAL A 218 -36.78 -5.62 26.01
N ALA A 219 -37.33 -5.11 24.90
CA ALA A 219 -38.73 -4.70 24.84
C ALA A 219 -39.69 -5.87 25.13
N LEU A 220 -39.46 -7.04 24.53
CA LEU A 220 -40.25 -8.25 24.79
C LEU A 220 -40.14 -8.72 26.24
N LEU A 221 -38.95 -8.65 26.84
CA LEU A 221 -38.74 -8.99 28.25
C LEU A 221 -39.54 -8.06 29.17
N ILE A 222 -39.50 -6.75 28.92
CA ILE A 222 -40.27 -5.76 29.70
C ILE A 222 -41.77 -6.04 29.62
N VAL A 223 -42.27 -6.33 28.42
CA VAL A 223 -43.69 -6.68 28.22
C VAL A 223 -44.04 -7.96 28.98
N PHE A 224 -43.21 -9.00 28.86
CA PHE A 224 -43.41 -10.27 29.58
C PHE A 224 -43.40 -10.08 31.11
N LEU A 225 -42.44 -9.33 31.65
CA LEU A 225 -42.38 -8.99 33.07
C LEU A 225 -43.60 -8.17 33.51
N SER A 226 -44.12 -7.29 32.66
CA SER A 226 -45.35 -6.54 32.93
C SER A 226 -46.58 -7.45 32.99
N PHE A 227 -46.67 -8.45 32.12
CA PHE A 227 -47.71 -9.49 32.19
C PHE A 227 -47.58 -10.35 33.44
N LEU A 228 -46.37 -10.78 33.82
CA LEU A 228 -46.13 -11.53 35.05
C LEU A 228 -46.53 -10.72 36.28
N ARG A 229 -46.17 -9.42 36.33
CA ARG A 229 -46.57 -8.53 37.42
C ARG A 229 -48.08 -8.41 37.52
N LYS A 230 -48.78 -8.25 36.39
CA LYS A 230 -50.25 -8.17 36.33
C LYS A 230 -50.93 -9.50 36.69
N ALA A 231 -50.33 -10.64 36.35
CA ALA A 231 -50.79 -11.96 36.75
C ALA A 231 -50.60 -12.20 38.26
N CYS A 232 -49.46 -11.78 38.83
CA CYS A 232 -49.21 -11.83 40.26
C CYS A 232 -50.15 -10.93 41.07
N GLU A 233 -50.55 -9.77 40.53
CA GLU A 233 -51.57 -8.91 41.18
C GLU A 233 -52.95 -9.56 41.19
N LYS A 234 -53.35 -10.26 40.11
CA LYS A 234 -54.62 -11.01 40.08
C LYS A 234 -54.65 -12.20 41.06
N GLY A 235 -53.50 -12.80 41.38
CA GLY A 235 -53.39 -13.90 42.34
C GLY A 235 -53.52 -13.50 43.81
N LYS A 236 -53.47 -12.20 44.15
CA LYS A 236 -53.56 -11.70 45.54
C LYS A 236 -54.95 -11.17 45.94
N GLY A 237 -55.94 -11.22 45.04
CA GLY A 237 -57.30 -10.68 45.27
C GLY A 237 -58.41 -11.70 45.56
N GLY A 238 -58.10 -12.99 45.69
CA GLY A 238 -59.08 -14.03 46.00
C GLY A 238 -59.16 -14.33 47.50
N LYS A 239 -60.01 -13.59 48.21
CA LYS A 239 -60.61 -13.99 49.49
C LYS A 239 -62.12 -13.86 49.37
#